data_AF-A0A1B6Q4N6-F1
#
_entry.id   AF-A0A1B6Q4N6-F1
#
_cell.length_a   1.000
_cell.length_b   1.000
_cell.length_c   1.000
_cell.angle_alpha   90.00
_cell.angle_beta   90.00
_cell.angle_gamma   90.00
#
_symmetry.space_group_name_H-M   'P 1'
#
loop_
_entity.id
_entity.type
_entity.pdbx_description
1 polymer ?
#
loop_
_entity_poly.entity_id
_entity_poly.type
_entity_poly.pdbx_seq_one_letter_code
_entity_poly.pdbx_strand_id
1 'polypeptide(L)'
;MYNGVGLQTPRGSGTTGHVQASKFLAKPRPSPSSPSPSPSEAGGMRKPNKDILEHDRKRQVELRLLVLRDALEEQGYTEAEIEARVDEARKAAEAEAAAEERQGFTDTQSHHAAEQKERQLQTMRTAFGLEGENVHKKGGL
;
A
#
# COMPACT_ATOMS: atom_id res chain seq x y z
N MET A 1 -23.28 -26.06 -30.40
CA MET A 1 -22.35 -25.95 -29.25
C MET A 1 -21.15 -25.10 -29.65
N TYR A 2 -20.78 -24.12 -28.83
CA TYR A 2 -19.62 -23.26 -29.06
C TYR A 2 -18.72 -23.34 -27.82
N ASN A 3 -17.43 -23.65 -28.00
CA ASN A 3 -16.47 -23.89 -26.90
C ASN A 3 -16.96 -24.89 -25.83
N GLY A 4 -17.73 -25.91 -26.22
CA GLY A 4 -18.30 -26.89 -25.29
C GLY A 4 -19.43 -26.36 -24.40
N VAL A 5 -19.90 -25.12 -24.62
CA VAL A 5 -20.97 -24.49 -23.83
C VAL A 5 -22.22 -24.29 -24.70
N GLY A 6 -23.40 -24.42 -24.07
CA GLY A 6 -24.71 -24.22 -24.71
C GLY A 6 -25.40 -25.49 -25.17
N LEU A 7 -26.55 -25.33 -25.84
CA LEU A 7 -27.36 -26.44 -26.35
C LEU A 7 -26.77 -27.04 -27.63
N GLN A 8 -26.97 -28.35 -27.83
CA GLN A 8 -26.63 -29.02 -29.09
C GLN A 8 -27.56 -28.58 -30.22
N THR A 9 -28.87 -28.52 -29.94
CA THR A 9 -29.89 -27.99 -30.84
C THR A 9 -30.95 -27.21 -30.03
N PRO A 10 -31.46 -26.07 -30.54
CA PRO A 10 -32.54 -25.33 -29.88
C PRO A 10 -33.91 -26.01 -30.01
N ARG A 11 -34.09 -26.90 -31.00
CA ARG A 11 -35.32 -27.67 -31.22
C ARG A 11 -35.56 -28.60 -30.03
N GLY A 12 -36.78 -28.59 -29.50
CA GLY A 12 -37.17 -29.38 -28.32
C GLY A 12 -36.83 -28.74 -26.97
N SER A 13 -36.04 -27.67 -26.94
CA SER A 13 -35.73 -26.95 -25.69
C SER A 13 -36.82 -25.97 -25.26
N GLY A 14 -37.76 -25.62 -26.15
CA GLY A 14 -38.79 -24.60 -25.86
C GLY A 14 -38.25 -23.17 -25.73
N THR A 15 -37.00 -22.92 -26.14
CA THR A 15 -36.36 -21.60 -26.11
C THR A 15 -35.64 -21.29 -27.43
N THR A 16 -35.14 -20.07 -27.60
CA THR A 16 -34.40 -19.64 -28.81
C THR A 16 -32.99 -20.22 -28.90
N GLY A 17 -32.46 -20.82 -27.83
CA GLY A 17 -31.08 -21.32 -27.75
C GLY A 17 -30.00 -20.24 -27.64
N HIS A 18 -30.37 -19.01 -27.27
CA HIS A 18 -29.41 -17.92 -27.06
C HIS A 18 -28.57 -18.17 -25.79
N VAL A 19 -27.24 -18.13 -25.94
CA VAL A 19 -26.28 -18.38 -24.85
C VAL A 19 -25.52 -17.09 -24.56
N GLN A 20 -25.53 -16.64 -23.30
CA GLN A 20 -24.79 -15.47 -22.85
C GLN A 20 -23.67 -15.85 -21.90
N ALA A 21 -22.54 -15.17 -22.01
CA ALA A 21 -21.44 -15.33 -21.05
C ALA A 21 -21.84 -14.70 -19.70
N SER A 22 -21.61 -15.44 -18.60
CA SER A 22 -21.80 -14.90 -17.26
C SER A 22 -20.73 -13.86 -16.94
N LYS A 23 -21.16 -12.64 -16.58
CA LYS A 23 -20.27 -11.56 -16.13
C LYS A 23 -19.87 -11.68 -14.65
N PHE A 24 -20.57 -12.50 -13.89
CA PHE A 24 -20.33 -12.70 -12.45
C PHE A 24 -19.35 -13.84 -12.16
N LEU A 25 -19.01 -14.64 -13.16
CA LEU A 25 -18.01 -15.69 -13.00
C LEU A 25 -16.62 -15.04 -12.90
N ALA A 26 -16.13 -14.89 -11.67
CA ALA A 26 -14.78 -14.44 -11.42
C ALA A 26 -13.80 -15.38 -12.13
N LYS A 27 -12.87 -14.82 -12.91
CA LYS A 27 -11.84 -15.62 -13.58
C LYS A 27 -11.04 -16.37 -12.52
N PRO A 28 -10.87 -17.70 -12.65
CA PRO A 28 -10.05 -18.45 -11.70
C PRO A 28 -8.65 -17.85 -11.68
N ARG A 29 -8.07 -17.76 -10.47
CA ARG A 29 -6.69 -17.30 -10.29
C ARG A 29 -5.77 -18.18 -11.15
N PRO A 30 -4.79 -17.59 -11.86
CA PRO A 30 -3.85 -18.37 -12.65
C PRO A 30 -3.16 -19.40 -11.74
N SER A 31 -3.08 -20.65 -12.21
CA SER A 31 -2.36 -21.70 -11.49
C SER A 31 -0.87 -21.33 -11.38
N PRO A 32 -0.17 -21.78 -10.32
CA PRO A 32 1.27 -21.54 -10.17
C PRO A 32 2.12 -22.18 -11.28
N SER A 33 1.52 -22.99 -12.15
CA SER A 33 2.16 -23.63 -13.31
C SER A 33 2.06 -22.82 -14.61
N SER A 34 1.37 -21.67 -14.60
CA SER A 34 1.36 -20.77 -15.74
C SER A 34 2.74 -20.11 -15.89
N PRO A 35 3.23 -19.87 -17.13
CA PRO A 35 4.50 -19.17 -17.32
C PRO A 35 4.42 -17.84 -16.57
N SER A 36 5.33 -17.67 -15.60
CA SER A 36 5.43 -16.44 -14.84
C SER A 36 5.43 -15.28 -15.84
N PRO A 37 4.53 -14.29 -15.70
CA PRO A 37 4.73 -13.04 -16.40
C PRO A 37 6.15 -12.58 -16.09
N SER A 38 6.84 -12.01 -17.09
CA SER A 38 8.15 -11.43 -16.90
C SER A 38 8.15 -10.55 -15.63
N PRO A 39 9.27 -10.35 -14.90
CA PRO A 39 9.28 -9.52 -13.70
C PRO A 39 8.79 -8.07 -13.94
N SER A 40 8.64 -7.66 -15.21
CA SER A 40 7.98 -6.41 -15.62
C SER A 40 6.44 -6.48 -15.62
N GLU A 41 5.85 -7.66 -15.83
CA GLU A 41 4.40 -7.90 -15.89
C GLU A 41 3.82 -8.47 -14.59
N ALA A 42 4.64 -9.14 -13.78
CA ALA A 42 4.30 -9.48 -12.40
C ALA A 42 4.37 -8.20 -11.56
N GLY A 43 3.31 -7.39 -11.63
CA GLY A 43 3.19 -6.05 -11.01
C GLY A 43 4.16 -5.83 -9.86
N GLY A 44 5.32 -5.23 -10.17
CA GLY A 44 6.39 -5.05 -9.21
C GLY A 44 5.85 -4.37 -7.95
N MET A 45 6.43 -4.70 -6.78
CA MET A 45 6.01 -4.07 -5.54
C MET A 45 5.94 -2.55 -5.74
N ARG A 46 4.72 -2.01 -5.60
CA ARG A 46 4.48 -0.58 -5.78
C ARG A 46 5.39 0.15 -4.80
N LYS A 47 6.22 1.05 -5.31
CA LYS A 47 7.08 1.88 -4.47
C LYS A 47 6.20 2.68 -3.49
N PRO A 48 6.65 2.88 -2.25
CA PRO A 48 5.98 3.79 -1.33
C PRO A 48 5.92 5.19 -1.96
N ASN A 49 4.79 5.89 -1.77
CA ASN A 49 4.67 7.27 -2.20
C ASN A 49 5.11 8.17 -1.04
N LYS A 50 6.14 8.99 -1.27
CA LYS A 50 6.72 9.87 -0.26
C LYS A 50 5.71 10.89 0.28
N ASP A 51 4.86 11.43 -0.58
CA ASP A 51 3.85 12.43 -0.19
C ASP A 51 2.87 11.86 0.83
N ILE A 52 2.52 10.58 0.70
CA ILE A 52 1.61 9.89 1.61
C ILE A 52 2.30 9.65 2.95
N LEU A 53 3.56 9.19 2.94
CA LEU A 53 4.34 9.00 4.16
C LEU A 53 4.50 10.31 4.94
N GLU A 54 4.80 11.42 4.25
CA GLU A 54 4.93 12.74 4.86
C GLU A 54 3.62 13.27 5.42
N HIS A 55 2.52 13.09 4.68
CA HIS A 55 1.18 13.45 5.14
C HIS A 55 0.82 12.69 6.41
N ASP A 56 1.08 11.39 6.43
CA ASP A 56 0.75 10.54 7.57
C ASP A 56 1.60 10.89 8.81
N ARG A 57 2.88 11.26 8.64
CA ARG A 57 3.73 11.81 9.71
C ARG A 57 3.14 13.11 10.28
N LYS A 58 2.78 14.08 9.43
CA LYS A 58 2.16 15.35 9.86
C LYS A 58 0.84 15.10 10.58
N ARG A 59 0.01 14.21 10.05
CA ARG A 59 -1.28 13.83 10.65
C ARG A 59 -1.08 13.26 12.06
N GLN A 60 -0.06 12.43 12.29
CA GLN A 60 0.23 11.91 13.62
C GLN A 60 0.61 13.01 14.62
N VAL A 61 1.41 13.99 14.20
CA VAL A 61 1.75 15.15 15.03
C VAL A 61 0.49 15.92 15.41
N GLU A 62 -0.33 16.29 14.44
CA GLU A 62 -1.58 17.04 14.69
C GLU A 62 -2.56 16.26 15.58
N LEU A 63 -2.67 14.94 15.42
CA LEU A 63 -3.49 14.11 16.29
C LEU A 63 -2.99 14.12 17.74
N ARG A 64 -1.67 14.06 17.97
CA ARG A 64 -1.10 14.15 19.32
C ARG A 64 -1.39 15.51 19.96
N LEU A 65 -1.28 16.59 19.18
CA LEU A 65 -1.59 17.94 19.65
C LEU A 65 -3.07 18.12 19.98
N LEU A 66 -3.96 17.53 19.17
CA LEU A 66 -5.40 17.56 19.43
C LEU A 66 -5.75 16.82 20.72
N VAL A 67 -5.20 15.62 20.94
CA VAL A 67 -5.40 14.88 22.19
C VAL A 67 -4.86 15.63 23.40
N LEU A 68 -3.70 16.31 23.26
CA LEU A 68 -3.15 17.15 24.32
C LEU A 68 -4.08 18.32 24.65
N ARG A 69 -4.60 18.99 23.63
CA ARG A 69 -5.55 20.10 23.77
C ARG A 69 -6.80 19.63 24.52
N ASP A 70 -7.44 18.56 24.06
CA ASP A 70 -8.65 18.01 24.68
C ASP A 70 -8.40 17.68 26.17
N ALA A 71 -7.25 17.07 26.49
CA ALA A 71 -6.89 16.75 27.88
C ALA A 71 -6.67 18.00 28.76
N LEU A 72 -6.17 19.11 28.19
CA LEU A 72 -6.00 20.37 28.93
C LEU A 72 -7.34 21.11 29.10
N GLU A 73 -8.23 21.03 28.11
CA GLU A 73 -9.60 21.56 28.21
C GLU A 73 -10.38 20.83 29.32
N GLU A 74 -10.30 19.50 29.39
CA GLU A 74 -10.91 18.69 30.46
C GLU A 74 -10.37 19.03 31.85
N GLN A 75 -9.09 19.41 31.94
CA GLN A 75 -8.45 19.84 33.18
C GLN A 75 -8.80 21.27 33.59
N GLY A 76 -9.50 22.02 32.75
CA GLY A 76 -9.98 23.37 33.04
C GLY A 76 -8.93 24.47 32.91
N TYR A 77 -7.89 24.26 32.09
CA TYR A 77 -6.92 25.33 31.76
C TYR A 77 -7.57 26.45 30.95
N THR A 78 -6.97 27.64 31.01
CA THR A 78 -7.42 28.77 30.18
C THR A 78 -6.92 28.63 28.75
N GLU A 79 -7.66 29.17 27.77
CA GLU A 79 -7.30 29.06 26.34
C GLU A 79 -5.86 29.52 26.06
N ALA A 80 -5.39 30.59 26.72
CA ALA A 80 -4.04 31.11 26.55
C ALA A 80 -2.95 30.15 27.06
N GLU A 81 -3.21 29.41 28.15
CA GLU A 81 -2.28 28.40 28.68
C GLU A 81 -2.26 27.15 27.81
N ILE A 82 -3.42 26.80 27.23
CA ILE A 82 -3.57 25.69 26.30
C ILE A 82 -2.76 25.97 25.03
N GLU A 83 -2.93 27.15 24.42
CA GLU A 83 -2.19 27.56 23.22
C GLU A 83 -0.68 27.52 23.44
N ALA A 84 -0.19 28.08 24.56
CA ALA A 84 1.23 28.08 24.88
C ALA A 84 1.80 26.64 25.00
N ARG A 85 1.10 25.75 25.70
CA ARG A 85 1.53 24.35 25.86
C ARG A 85 1.43 23.55 24.57
N VAL A 86 0.42 23.79 23.74
CA VAL A 86 0.27 23.14 22.44
C VAL A 86 1.37 23.60 21.48
N ASP A 87 1.75 24.87 21.49
CA ASP A 87 2.84 25.40 20.66
C ASP A 87 4.21 24.87 21.08
N GLU A 88 4.45 24.73 22.39
CA GLU A 88 5.63 24.04 22.93
C GLU A 88 5.66 22.57 22.49
N ALA A 89 4.54 21.86 22.63
CA ALA A 89 4.40 20.48 22.21
C ALA A 89 4.57 20.30 20.69
N ARG A 90 4.11 21.26 19.87
CA ARG A 90 4.29 21.26 18.42
C ARG A 90 5.77 21.32 18.06
N LYS A 91 6.52 22.25 18.65
CA LYS A 91 7.97 22.36 18.43
C LYS A 91 8.72 21.11 18.87
N ALA A 92 8.34 20.51 20.00
CA ALA A 92 8.92 19.27 20.48
C ALA A 92 8.61 18.09 19.52
N ALA A 93 7.36 17.96 19.08
CA ALA A 93 6.92 16.90 18.19
C ALA A 93 7.53 17.02 16.78
N GLU A 94 7.73 18.23 16.27
CA GLU A 94 8.45 18.46 15.00
C GLU A 94 9.94 18.09 15.12
N ALA A 95 10.58 18.40 16.25
CA ALA A 95 11.96 18.02 16.51
C ALA A 95 12.11 16.48 16.66
N GLU A 96 11.18 15.83 17.36
CA GLU A 96 11.12 14.37 17.46
C GLU A 96 10.81 13.71 16.13
N ALA A 97 9.89 14.23 15.32
CA ALA A 97 9.56 13.68 14.00
C ALA A 97 10.75 13.75 13.02
N ALA A 98 11.67 14.69 13.22
CA ALA A 98 12.94 14.74 12.49
C ALA A 98 13.95 13.69 12.98
N ALA A 99 13.86 13.24 14.24
CA ALA A 99 14.77 12.28 14.85
C ALA A 99 14.27 10.82 14.78
N GLU A 100 12.97 10.60 14.91
CA GLU A 100 12.33 9.28 14.99
C GLU A 100 11.44 9.03 13.77
N GLU A 101 11.94 8.27 12.80
CA GLU A 101 11.15 7.86 11.63
C GLU A 101 10.14 6.72 11.91
N ARG A 102 10.05 6.17 13.12
CA ARG A 102 9.73 4.73 13.24
C ARG A 102 8.89 4.26 14.43
N GLN A 103 7.90 5.01 14.91
CA GLN A 103 6.96 4.40 15.87
C GLN A 103 5.50 4.80 15.63
N GLY A 104 4.62 3.79 15.49
CA GLY A 104 3.17 3.96 15.60
C GLY A 104 2.33 3.80 14.34
N PHE A 105 2.81 3.10 13.31
CA PHE A 105 1.99 2.85 12.12
C PHE A 105 1.31 1.48 12.15
N THR A 106 0.03 1.46 11.81
CA THR A 106 -0.78 0.23 11.86
C THR A 106 -0.62 -0.57 10.56
N ASP A 107 -0.72 -1.90 10.65
CA ASP A 107 -0.57 -2.84 9.52
C ASP A 107 -1.58 -2.62 8.37
N THR A 108 -2.57 -1.75 8.56
CA THR A 108 -3.58 -1.41 7.54
C THR A 108 -3.04 -0.48 6.45
N GLN A 109 -1.91 0.18 6.69
CA GLN A 109 -1.47 1.27 5.83
C GLN A 109 -0.39 0.81 4.83
N SER A 110 -0.86 0.62 3.61
CA SER A 110 -0.15 -0.03 2.50
C SER A 110 1.19 0.61 2.12
N HIS A 111 1.32 1.93 2.24
CA HIS A 111 2.55 2.64 1.85
C HIS A 111 3.69 2.47 2.87
N HIS A 112 3.40 2.45 4.16
CA HIS A 112 4.42 2.15 5.16
C HIS A 112 4.82 0.67 5.13
N ALA A 113 3.87 -0.24 4.86
CA ALA A 113 4.21 -1.64 4.61
C ALA A 113 5.10 -1.81 3.37
N ALA A 114 4.88 -1.00 2.31
CA ALA A 114 5.73 -0.97 1.14
C ALA A 114 7.13 -0.41 1.45
N GLU A 115 7.22 0.66 2.25
CA GLU A 115 8.49 1.24 2.70
C GLU A 115 9.31 0.25 3.54
N GLN A 116 8.67 -0.44 4.48
CA GLN A 116 9.32 -1.48 5.28
C GLN A 116 9.82 -2.63 4.41
N LYS A 117 9.00 -3.11 3.47
CA LYS A 117 9.42 -4.15 2.52
C LYS A 117 10.57 -3.71 1.64
N GLU A 118 10.56 -2.46 1.17
CA GLU A 118 11.67 -1.91 0.39
C GLU A 118 12.97 -1.87 1.22
N ARG A 119 12.91 -1.41 2.48
CA ARG A 119 14.06 -1.41 3.40
C ARG A 119 14.57 -2.83 3.68
N GLN A 120 13.66 -3.79 3.91
CA GLN A 120 14.03 -5.20 4.09
C GLN A 120 14.72 -5.76 2.84
N LEU A 121 14.20 -5.47 1.65
CA LEU A 121 14.80 -5.92 0.40
C LEU A 121 16.13 -5.24 0.13
N GLN A 122 16.30 -3.96 0.46
CA GLN A 122 17.59 -3.28 0.39
C GLN A 122 18.60 -3.96 1.32
N THR A 123 18.20 -4.25 2.56
CA THR A 123 19.05 -4.99 3.52
C THR A 123 19.43 -6.36 2.97
N MET A 124 18.48 -7.12 2.42
CA MET A 124 18.77 -8.41 1.79
C MET A 124 19.69 -8.27 0.58
N ARG A 125 19.48 -7.28 -0.28
CA ARG A 125 20.34 -7.01 -1.45
C ARG A 125 21.78 -6.73 -1.02
N THR A 126 21.97 -5.92 0.03
CA THR A 126 23.30 -5.63 0.58
C THR A 126 23.94 -6.90 1.14
N ALA A 127 23.20 -7.71 1.91
CA ALA A 127 23.70 -8.94 2.51
C ALA A 127 24.09 -10.00 1.47
N PHE A 128 23.35 -10.11 0.37
CA PHE A 128 23.64 -11.03 -0.73
C PHE A 128 24.64 -10.46 -1.76
N GLY A 129 25.16 -9.24 -1.57
CA GLY A 129 26.12 -8.62 -2.49
C GLY A 129 25.53 -8.29 -3.87
N LEU A 130 24.21 -8.18 -3.99
CA LEU A 130 23.50 -7.95 -5.25
C LEU A 130 23.46 -6.48 -5.70
N GLU A 131 24.21 -5.60 -5.04
CA GLU A 131 24.25 -4.16 -5.35
C GLU A 131 25.03 -3.85 -6.65
N GLY A 132 25.92 -4.74 -7.10
CA GLY A 132 26.80 -4.51 -8.26
C GLY A 132 26.41 -5.20 -9.58
N GLU A 133 25.53 -6.20 -9.55
CA GLU A 133 25.35 -7.10 -10.71
C GLU A 133 24.14 -6.75 -11.59
N ASN A 134 23.99 -5.48 -11.98
CA ASN A 134 23.00 -5.06 -12.99
C ASN A 134 23.58 -4.12 -14.06
N VAL A 135 24.90 -4.09 -14.24
CA VAL A 135 25.57 -3.28 -15.29
C VAL A 135 26.17 -4.17 -16.39
N HIS A 136 25.55 -5.29 -16.79
CA HIS A 136 25.98 -6.01 -18.01
C HIS A 136 24.82 -6.69 -18.73
N LYS A 137 23.97 -5.89 -19.41
CA LYS A 137 23.28 -6.32 -20.65
C LYS A 137 22.74 -5.12 -21.44
N LYS A 138 23.63 -4.21 -21.81
CA LYS A 138 23.48 -3.38 -23.01
C LYS A 138 24.76 -3.55 -23.83
N GLY A 139 24.71 -4.36 -24.88
CA GLY A 139 25.79 -4.47 -25.88
C GLY A 139 25.91 -5.85 -26.51
N GLY A 140 25.53 -5.95 -27.80
CA GLY A 140 25.76 -7.09 -28.71
C GLY A 140 24.59 -8.07 -28.77
N LEU A 141 23.91 -8.32 -29.88
CA LEU A 141 24.09 -8.02 -31.31
C LEU A 141 22.72 -7.62 -31.90
#